data_AF-A0A7J7MY89-F1
#
_entry.id   AF-A0A7J7MY89-F1
#
_cell.length_a   1.000
_cell.length_b   1.000
_cell.length_c   1.000
_cell.angle_alpha   90.00
_cell.angle_beta   90.00
_cell.angle_gamma   90.00
#
_symmetry.space_group_name_H-M   'P 1'
#
loop_
_entity.id
_entity.type
_entity.pdbx_description
1 polymer ?
#
loop_
_entity_poly.entity_id
_entity_poly.type
_entity_poly.pdbx_seq_one_letter_code
_entity_poly.pdbx_strand_id
1 'polypeptide(L)'
;MAPQSSIVYLLLLSLVMACNAGGIAIYWGQNGNERTLEKTCAIGNYVFVNIAFLPVFGNGQTPVLNLAGHCDPSIKGCTGLSSDIKACEANLHWDDLARYLKGYSK
;
A
#
# COMPACT_ATOMS: atom_id res chain seq x y z
N MET A 1 -45.45 -16.30 -12.42
CA MET A 1 -44.41 -15.88 -13.39
C MET A 1 -43.48 -14.95 -12.66
N ALA A 2 -42.32 -15.43 -12.19
CA ALA A 2 -41.31 -14.55 -11.62
C ALA A 2 -40.84 -13.60 -12.72
N PRO A 3 -40.63 -12.29 -12.48
CA PRO A 3 -40.22 -11.39 -13.53
C PRO A 3 -38.81 -11.82 -13.94
N GLN A 4 -38.62 -12.27 -15.19
CA GLN A 4 -37.30 -12.63 -15.72
C GLN A 4 -36.27 -11.50 -15.53
N SER A 5 -36.72 -10.23 -15.49
CA SER A 5 -35.90 -9.06 -15.15
C SER A 5 -35.28 -9.10 -13.75
N SER A 6 -35.97 -9.66 -12.74
CA SER A 6 -35.47 -9.68 -11.35
C SER A 6 -34.30 -10.64 -11.15
N ILE A 7 -34.29 -11.76 -11.88
CA ILE A 7 -33.20 -12.76 -11.81
C ILE A 7 -31.93 -12.19 -12.44
N VAL A 8 -32.05 -11.52 -13.59
CA VAL A 8 -30.91 -10.88 -14.26
C VAL A 8 -30.30 -9.79 -13.36
N TYR A 9 -31.13 -9.02 -12.67
CA TYR A 9 -30.66 -7.99 -11.74
C TYR A 9 -29.89 -8.59 -10.55
N LEU A 10 -30.40 -9.67 -9.96
CA LEU A 10 -29.73 -10.40 -8.87
C LEU A 10 -28.41 -11.02 -9.33
N LEU A 11 -28.36 -11.59 -10.54
CA LEU A 11 -27.14 -12.13 -11.13
C LEU A 11 -26.09 -11.04 -11.36
N LEU A 12 -26.48 -9.88 -11.90
CA LEU A 12 -25.58 -8.74 -12.09
C LEU A 12 -25.03 -8.22 -10.74
N LEU A 13 -25.89 -8.12 -9.71
CA LEU A 13 -25.43 -7.74 -8.36
C LEU A 13 -24.43 -8.75 -7.78
N SER A 14 -24.67 -10.05 -7.95
CA SER A 14 -23.74 -11.08 -7.46
C SER A 14 -22.38 -11.01 -8.17
N LEU A 15 -22.37 -10.69 -9.46
CA LEU A 15 -21.14 -10.55 -10.24
C LEU A 15 -20.32 -9.34 -9.80
N VAL A 16 -20.97 -8.21 -9.52
CA VAL A 16 -20.31 -6.98 -9.03
C VAL A 16 -19.68 -7.22 -7.66
N MET A 17 -20.34 -7.96 -6.78
CA MET A 17 -19.80 -8.32 -5.45
C MET A 17 -18.64 -9.32 -5.52
N ALA A 18 -18.53 -10.09 -6.61
CA ALA A 18 -17.43 -11.01 -6.85
C ALA A 18 -16.19 -10.34 -7.50
N CYS A 19 -16.32 -9.08 -7.94
CA CYS A 19 -15.19 -8.34 -8.48
C CYS A 19 -14.32 -7.78 -7.34
N ASN A 20 -13.10 -8.29 -7.22
CA ASN A 20 -12.07 -7.66 -6.40
C ASN A 20 -11.46 -6.50 -7.17
N ALA A 21 -11.68 -5.27 -6.72
CA ALA A 21 -10.85 -4.15 -7.17
C ALA A 21 -9.40 -4.42 -6.72
N GLY A 22 -8.45 -4.38 -7.66
CA GLY A 22 -7.03 -4.41 -7.31
C GLY A 22 -6.67 -3.22 -6.42
N GLY A 23 -5.53 -3.27 -5.74
CA GLY A 23 -5.08 -2.16 -4.93
C GLY A 23 -4.11 -1.23 -5.67
N ILE A 24 -4.00 0.01 -5.19
CA ILE A 24 -3.13 1.03 -5.78
C ILE A 24 -1.74 0.94 -5.12
N ALA A 25 -0.69 1.00 -5.92
CA ALA A 25 0.69 1.15 -5.47
C ALA A 25 1.18 2.59 -5.71
N ILE A 26 1.94 3.15 -4.77
CA ILE A 26 2.52 4.49 -4.90
C ILE A 26 4.02 4.47 -4.63
N TYR A 27 4.77 5.36 -5.28
CA TYR A 27 6.16 5.64 -4.94
C TYR A 27 6.21 6.85 -4.00
N TRP A 28 6.97 6.72 -2.91
CA TRP A 28 7.16 7.75 -1.90
C TRP A 28 8.66 7.97 -1.65
N GLY A 29 9.08 9.20 -1.40
CA GLY A 29 10.43 9.51 -0.91
C GLY A 29 11.23 10.47 -1.80
N GLN A 30 10.76 10.83 -2.99
CA GLN A 30 11.53 11.65 -3.93
C GLN A 30 11.14 13.14 -3.95
N ASN A 31 10.23 13.58 -3.07
CA ASN A 31 9.92 15.00 -2.91
C ASN A 31 9.74 15.33 -1.43
N GLY A 32 10.64 16.14 -0.86
CA GLY A 32 10.55 16.54 0.56
C GLY A 32 9.28 17.33 0.93
N ASN A 33 8.49 17.78 -0.06
CA ASN A 33 7.20 18.44 0.16
C ASN A 33 6.01 17.46 0.09
N GLU A 34 6.23 16.19 -0.20
CA GLU A 34 5.18 15.18 -0.07
C GLU A 34 4.88 14.90 1.42
N ARG A 35 3.79 14.20 1.71
CA ARG A 35 3.41 13.89 3.10
C ARG A 35 4.43 12.93 3.72
N THR A 36 4.44 12.81 5.04
CA THR A 36 5.21 11.75 5.72
C THR A 36 4.76 10.36 5.28
N LEU A 37 5.61 9.36 5.45
CA LEU A 37 5.29 7.97 5.11
C LEU A 37 4.08 7.48 5.91
N GLU A 38 4.04 7.76 7.22
CA GLU A 38 2.89 7.46 8.08
C GLU A 38 1.58 8.03 7.52
N LYS A 39 1.56 9.32 7.17
CA LYS A 39 0.36 9.97 6.61
C LYS A 39 -0.02 9.41 5.24
N THR A 40 0.96 9.01 4.43
CA THR A 40 0.71 8.38 3.13
C THR A 40 -0.03 7.06 3.29
N CYS A 41 0.36 6.24 4.27
CA CYS A 41 -0.30 4.98 4.57
C CYS A 41 -1.67 5.16 5.25
N ALA A 42 -1.78 6.12 6.17
CA ALA A 42 -3.02 6.38 6.92
C ALA A 42 -4.19 6.89 6.05
N ILE A 43 -3.92 7.37 4.82
CA ILE A 43 -4.99 7.78 3.89
C ILE A 43 -5.82 6.58 3.41
N GLY A 44 -5.27 5.35 3.44
CA GLY A 44 -6.00 4.14 3.04
C GLY A 44 -6.24 4.00 1.53
N ASN A 45 -5.59 4.83 0.70
CA ASN A 45 -5.70 4.75 -0.76
C ASN A 45 -4.73 3.74 -1.39
N TYR A 46 -3.67 3.32 -0.68
CA TYR A 46 -2.56 2.55 -1.23
C TYR A 46 -2.37 1.25 -0.47
N VAL A 47 -2.36 0.13 -1.19
CA VAL A 47 -2.05 -1.19 -0.61
C VAL A 47 -0.56 -1.54 -0.74
N PHE A 48 0.19 -0.76 -1.53
CA PHE A 48 1.64 -0.85 -1.61
C PHE A 48 2.25 0.56 -1.62
N VAL A 49 3.31 0.75 -0.83
CA VAL A 49 4.12 1.97 -0.85
C VAL A 49 5.57 1.57 -1.13
N ASN A 50 6.08 1.94 -2.30
CA ASN A 50 7.46 1.71 -2.70
C ASN A 50 8.32 2.90 -2.24
N ILE A 51 9.27 2.65 -1.35
CA ILE A 51 10.22 3.66 -0.88
C ILE A 51 11.26 3.90 -1.98
N ALA A 52 11.30 5.12 -2.52
CA ALA A 52 12.20 5.56 -3.56
C ALA A 52 13.21 6.60 -3.02
N PHE A 53 14.52 6.39 -3.18
CA PHE A 53 15.17 5.22 -3.77
C PHE A 53 16.56 4.92 -3.20
N LEU A 54 17.11 3.75 -3.54
CA LEU A 54 18.51 3.38 -3.32
C LEU A 54 19.30 3.55 -4.63
N PRO A 55 19.66 4.79 -5.04
CA PRO A 55 20.25 5.04 -6.36
C PRO A 55 21.68 4.54 -6.51
N VAL A 56 22.41 4.35 -5.41
CA VAL A 56 23.80 3.85 -5.44
C VAL A 56 23.81 2.44 -4.86
N PHE A 57 24.15 1.46 -5.69
CA PHE A 57 24.32 0.06 -5.29
C PHE A 57 25.22 -0.69 -6.29
N GLY A 58 25.72 -1.86 -5.90
CA GLY A 58 26.50 -2.76 -6.76
C GLY A 58 27.95 -2.34 -7.02
N ASN A 59 28.71 -3.21 -7.68
CA ASN A 59 30.11 -2.98 -8.06
C ASN A 59 31.04 -2.55 -6.90
N GLY A 60 30.85 -3.12 -5.71
CA GLY A 60 31.65 -2.80 -4.52
C GLY A 60 31.36 -1.42 -3.90
N GLN A 61 30.37 -0.67 -4.40
CA GLN A 61 29.98 0.61 -3.83
C GLN A 61 29.25 0.43 -2.51
N THR A 62 29.48 1.33 -1.56
CA THR A 62 28.65 1.46 -0.36
C THR A 62 27.25 1.92 -0.78
N PRO A 63 26.18 1.18 -0.44
CA PRO A 63 24.82 1.58 -0.81
C PRO A 63 24.43 2.93 -0.20
N VAL A 64 23.77 3.79 -1.00
CA VAL A 64 23.32 5.11 -0.55
C VAL A 64 21.81 5.22 -0.77
N LEU A 65 21.08 5.41 0.33
CA LEU A 65 19.67 5.77 0.31
C LEU A 65 19.53 7.26 -0.03
N ASN A 66 18.56 7.62 -0.86
CA ASN A 66 18.22 9.02 -1.13
C ASN A 66 16.71 9.16 -1.03
N LEU A 67 16.24 9.89 -0.02
CA LEU A 67 14.83 10.22 0.20
C LEU A 67 14.60 11.73 0.05
N ALA A 68 15.27 12.34 -0.92
CA ALA A 68 15.22 13.77 -1.20
C ALA A 68 15.34 14.62 0.09
N GLY A 69 14.30 15.39 0.42
CA GLY A 69 14.27 16.27 1.59
C GLY A 69 13.70 15.64 2.86
N HIS A 70 13.37 14.35 2.88
CA HIS A 70 12.72 13.72 4.06
C HIS A 70 13.68 13.49 5.22
N CYS A 71 14.90 13.02 4.94
CA CYS A 71 15.90 12.73 5.96
C CYS A 71 17.28 12.56 5.33
N ASP A 72 18.33 12.75 6.13
CA ASP A 72 19.71 12.52 5.73
C ASP A 72 20.23 11.19 6.31
N PRO A 73 20.52 10.17 5.47
CA PRO A 73 21.03 8.89 5.95
C PRO A 73 22.50 8.94 6.39
N SER A 74 23.29 9.91 5.93
CA SER A 74 24.72 10.02 6.27
C SER A 74 24.97 10.27 7.76
N ILE A 75 23.99 10.89 8.43
CA ILE A 75 23.98 11.16 9.88
C ILE A 75 22.99 10.28 10.65
N LYS A 76 22.55 9.15 10.06
CA LYS A 76 21.51 8.26 10.62
C LYS A 76 20.14 8.93 10.84
N GLY A 77 19.85 10.02 10.12
CA GLY A 77 18.61 10.79 10.25
C GLY A 77 17.37 10.05 9.74
N CYS A 78 17.54 9.01 8.93
CA CYS A 78 16.41 8.23 8.39
C CYS A 78 15.93 7.08 9.30
N THR A 79 16.53 6.90 10.49
CA THR A 79 16.13 5.81 11.42
C THR A 79 14.71 5.97 11.97
N GLY A 80 14.22 7.21 12.04
CA GLY A 80 12.83 7.53 12.40
C GLY A 80 11.79 6.89 11.49
N LEU A 81 12.12 6.60 10.22
CA LEU A 81 11.19 5.94 9.30
C LEU A 81 10.80 4.52 9.75
N SER A 82 11.52 3.91 10.69
CA SER A 82 11.12 2.60 11.23
C SER A 82 9.75 2.64 11.92
N SER A 83 9.39 3.74 12.61
CA SER A 83 8.05 3.88 13.20
C SER A 83 6.98 4.04 12.12
N ASP A 84 7.27 4.83 11.09
CA ASP A 84 6.34 5.08 9.99
C ASP A 84 6.07 3.79 9.19
N ILE A 85 7.10 2.99 8.95
CA ILE A 85 6.97 1.67 8.30
C ILE A 85 6.07 0.76 9.12
N LYS A 86 6.26 0.69 10.45
CA LYS A 86 5.39 -0.11 11.32
C LYS A 86 3.95 0.39 11.32
N ALA A 87 3.74 1.71 11.27
CA ALA A 87 2.41 2.30 11.15
C ALA A 87 1.76 1.92 9.80
N CYS A 88 2.54 1.89 8.71
CA CYS A 88 2.09 1.37 7.42
C CYS A 88 1.71 -0.11 7.50
N GLU A 89 2.55 -0.97 8.07
CA GLU A 89 2.27 -2.40 8.21
C GLU A 89 1.01 -2.70 9.02
N ALA A 90 0.75 -1.92 10.07
CA ALA A 90 -0.48 -2.02 10.85
C ALA A 90 -1.72 -1.60 10.03
N ASN A 91 -1.56 -0.62 9.13
CA ASN A 91 -2.62 -0.10 8.26
C ASN A 91 -2.81 -0.92 6.97
N LEU A 92 -1.81 -1.71 6.56
CA LEU A 92 -1.89 -2.63 5.41
C LEU A 92 -2.74 -3.85 5.77
N HIS A 93 -4.05 -3.59 5.83
CA HIS A 93 -5.20 -4.48 5.75
C HIS A 93 -5.03 -5.95 6.18
N TRP A 94 -4.67 -6.17 7.45
CA TRP A 94 -4.99 -7.44 8.11
C TRP A 94 -6.51 -7.74 8.04
N ASP A 95 -7.36 -6.71 7.95
CA ASP A 95 -8.80 -6.85 7.77
C ASP A 95 -9.21 -7.37 6.37
N ASP A 96 -8.51 -6.99 5.31
CA ASP A 96 -8.79 -7.52 3.96
C ASP A 96 -8.26 -8.94 3.82
N LEU A 97 -7.09 -9.24 4.41
CA LEU A 97 -6.59 -10.61 4.51
C LEU A 97 -7.55 -11.48 5.34
N ALA A 98 -8.03 -11.00 6.48
CA ALA A 98 -9.00 -11.71 7.30
C ALA A 98 -10.33 -11.93 6.56
N ARG A 99 -10.80 -10.93 5.78
CA ARG A 99 -11.98 -11.08 4.91
C ARG A 99 -11.75 -12.09 3.79
N TYR A 100 -10.58 -12.07 3.16
CA TYR A 100 -10.19 -13.01 2.11
C TYR A 100 -10.11 -14.45 2.65
N LEU A 101 -9.41 -14.65 3.77
CA LEU A 101 -9.25 -15.96 4.41
C LEU A 101 -10.58 -16.54 4.92
N LYS A 102 -11.52 -15.70 5.38
CA LYS A 102 -12.90 -16.15 5.69
C LYS A 102 -13.62 -16.76 4.49
N GLY A 103 -13.31 -16.34 3.26
CA GLY A 103 -13.86 -16.93 2.04
C GLY A 103 -13.29 -18.32 1.71
N TYR A 104 -12.11 -18.67 2.23
CA TYR A 104 -11.43 -19.94 1.99
C TYR A 104 -11.68 -20.99 3.07
N SER A 105 -12.06 -20.58 4.27
CA SER A 105 -12.47 -21.49 5.34
C SER A 105 -13.93 -21.89 5.14
N LYS A 106 -14.17 -22.92 4.33
CA LYS A 106 -15.44 -23.66 4.33
C LYS A 106 -15.45 -24.71 5.44
#